data_AF-A0A1B9NG01-F1
#
_entry.id   AF-A0A1B9NG01-F1
#
_cell.length_a   1.000
_cell.length_b   1.000
_cell.length_c   1.000
_cell.angle_alpha   90.00
_cell.angle_beta   90.00
_cell.angle_gamma   90.00
#
_symmetry.space_group_name_H-M   'P 1'
#
loop_
_entity.id
_entity.type
_entity.pdbx_description
1 polymer ?
#
loop_
_entity_poly.entity_id
_entity_poly.type
_entity_poly.pdbx_seq_one_letter_code
_entity_poly.pdbx_strand_id
1 'polypeptide(L)' 'MSGTTQNTTGGPATGAQAVVQDAVDPARRPDVLLRVRREPGHEPSVWWNIGAFLGFSVVVVALLSFIP' A
#
# COMPACT_ATOMS: atom_id res chain seq x y z
N MET A 1 29.58 38.93 -19.20
CA MET A 1 30.26 37.62 -19.09
C MET A 1 29.23 36.55 -19.40
N SER A 2 29.29 36.02 -20.61
CA SER A 2 28.32 35.07 -21.18
C SER A 2 28.87 33.65 -21.05
N GLY A 3 28.07 32.74 -20.51
CA GLY A 3 28.28 31.29 -20.55
C GLY A 3 26.92 30.65 -20.26
N THR A 4 26.49 29.54 -20.84
CA THR A 4 27.06 28.57 -21.78
C THR A 4 25.83 27.83 -22.33
N THR A 5 25.69 27.71 -23.65
CA THR A 5 24.60 26.94 -24.26
C THR A 5 24.85 25.45 -23.99
N GLN A 6 24.01 24.83 -23.15
CA GLN A 6 24.06 23.39 -22.86
C GLN A 6 23.54 22.57 -24.04
N ASN A 7 24.33 21.55 -24.35
CA ASN A 7 24.21 20.59 -25.43
C ASN A 7 22.96 19.71 -25.31
N THR A 8 22.12 19.67 -26.35
CA THR A 8 21.02 18.70 -26.48
C THR A 8 21.60 17.31 -26.71
N THR A 9 21.46 16.41 -25.73
CA THR A 9 21.66 14.97 -25.94
C THR A 9 20.38 14.26 -25.53
N GLY A 10 19.62 13.81 -26.53
CA GLY A 10 18.47 12.95 -26.35
C GLY A 10 18.91 11.56 -25.89
N GLY A 11 18.40 11.16 -24.73
CA GLY A 11 18.36 9.77 -24.25
C GLY A 11 17.05 9.57 -23.49
N PRO A 12 16.48 8.36 -23.44
CA PRO A 12 15.19 8.14 -22.81
C PRO A 12 15.35 8.30 -21.29
N ALA A 13 14.76 9.36 -20.75
CA ALA A 13 14.66 9.57 -19.31
C ALA A 13 13.61 8.60 -18.74
N THR A 14 14.05 7.40 -18.39
CA THR A 14 13.24 6.42 -17.66
C THR A 14 13.00 6.89 -16.22
N GLY A 15 11.77 7.30 -15.92
CA GLY A 15 11.06 6.85 -14.71
C GLY A 15 11.12 7.65 -13.40
N ALA A 16 11.96 8.66 -13.20
CA ALA A 16 11.93 9.45 -11.95
C ALA A 16 12.71 10.75 -12.15
N GLN A 17 12.13 11.92 -11.91
CA GLN A 17 12.46 12.79 -10.78
C GLN A 17 12.11 14.24 -11.20
N ALA A 18 10.84 14.60 -11.32
CA ALA A 18 10.46 16.02 -11.46
C ALA A 18 8.97 16.29 -11.17
N VAL A 19 8.38 15.69 -10.12
CA VAL A 19 7.09 16.19 -9.60
C VAL A 19 7.09 16.11 -8.06
N VAL A 20 7.99 16.87 -7.44
CA VAL A 20 7.95 17.20 -5.99
C VAL A 20 7.95 18.73 -5.86
N GLN A 21 7.16 19.43 -6.68
CA GLN A 21 6.98 20.88 -6.57
C GLN A 21 5.53 21.31 -6.38
N ASP A 22 4.57 20.41 -6.57
CA ASP A 22 3.21 20.60 -6.10
C ASP A 22 2.90 19.47 -5.14
N ALA A 23 2.52 19.80 -3.91
CA ALA A 23 1.98 18.87 -2.92
C ALA A 23 0.59 18.33 -3.34
N VAL A 24 0.39 18.10 -4.63
CA VAL A 24 -0.73 17.35 -5.17
C VAL A 24 -0.38 15.89 -4.96
N ASP A 25 -0.99 15.33 -3.92
CA ASP A 25 -0.99 13.91 -3.61
C ASP A 25 -1.00 13.08 -4.91
N PRO A 26 0.05 12.27 -5.19
CA PRO A 26 0.07 11.39 -6.35
C PRO A 26 -1.15 10.48 -6.42
N ALA A 27 -1.81 10.18 -5.29
CA ALA A 27 -3.06 9.43 -5.24
C ALA A 27 -4.31 10.20 -5.71
N ARG A 28 -4.20 11.50 -6.00
CA ARG A 28 -5.26 12.36 -6.57
C ARG A 28 -5.17 12.52 -8.08
N ARG A 29 -4.17 11.93 -8.74
CA ARG A 29 -4.06 12.07 -10.19
C ARG A 29 -5.20 11.32 -10.93
N PRO A 30 -5.87 11.98 -11.90
CA PRO A 30 -7.04 11.45 -12.60
C PRO A 30 -6.71 10.33 -13.61
N ASP A 31 -5.46 10.21 -14.04
CA ASP A 31 -4.93 9.10 -14.82
C ASP A 31 -4.90 7.77 -14.04
N VAL A 32 -4.99 7.81 -12.71
CA VAL A 32 -5.04 6.64 -11.82
C VAL A 32 -6.48 6.28 -11.41
N LEU A 33 -7.50 6.81 -12.09
CA LEU A 33 -8.92 6.51 -11.81
C LEU A 33 -9.31 5.03 -12.03
N LEU A 34 -8.47 4.26 -12.72
CA LEU A 34 -8.70 2.83 -13.00
C LEU A 34 -8.17 1.88 -11.91
N ARG A 35 -7.41 2.36 -10.91
CA ARG A 35 -7.19 1.53 -9.72
C ARG A 35 -8.51 1.51 -8.96
N VAL A 36 -9.10 0.33 -8.84
CA VAL A 36 -10.32 0.12 -8.06
C VAL A 36 -10.05 0.65 -6.64
N ARG A 37 -10.65 1.80 -6.30
CA ARG A 37 -10.62 2.33 -4.94
C ARG A 37 -11.63 1.50 -4.16
N ARG A 38 -11.15 0.60 -3.31
CA ARG A 38 -11.98 0.04 -2.25
C ARG A 38 -12.54 1.20 -1.44
N GLU A 39 -13.82 1.15 -1.10
CA GLU A 39 -14.46 2.21 -0.31
C GLU A 39 -13.64 2.46 0.97
N PRO A 40 -13.26 3.72 1.27
CA PRO A 40 -12.61 4.05 2.52
C PRO A 40 -13.57 3.74 3.67
N GLY A 41 -13.09 2.99 4.67
CA GLY A 41 -13.87 2.63 5.86
C GLY A 41 -14.35 1.18 5.94
N HIS A 42 -14.06 0.32 4.95
CA HIS A 42 -14.29 -1.12 5.10
C HIS A 42 -13.11 -1.79 5.81
N GLU A 43 -12.97 -1.52 7.11
CA GLU A 43 -12.01 -2.20 7.97
C GLU A 43 -12.57 -3.58 8.35
N PRO A 44 -11.81 -4.67 8.16
CA PRO A 44 -12.23 -5.98 8.65
C PRO A 44 -12.36 -5.93 10.17
N SER A 45 -13.40 -6.57 10.72
CA SER A 45 -13.62 -6.56 12.17
C SER A 45 -12.48 -7.29 12.89
N VAL A 46 -11.87 -6.61 13.85
CA VAL A 46 -10.78 -7.19 14.66
C VAL A 46 -11.25 -8.42 15.45
N TRP A 47 -12.52 -8.45 15.82
CA TRP A 47 -13.15 -9.57 16.53
C TRP A 47 -13.05 -10.91 15.80
N TRP A 48 -12.95 -10.92 14.46
CA TRP A 48 -12.73 -12.17 13.72
C TRP A 48 -11.39 -12.82 14.06
N ASN A 49 -10.31 -12.03 14.13
CA ASN A 49 -8.99 -12.53 14.49
C ASN A 49 -8.94 -13.00 15.95
N ILE A 50 -9.58 -12.25 16.86
CA ILE A 50 -9.69 -12.61 18.28
C ILE A 50 -10.47 -13.92 18.43
N GLY A 51 -11.60 -14.06 17.76
CA GLY A 51 -12.42 -15.27 17.79
C GLY A 51 -11.71 -16.48 17.20
N ALA A 52 -11.01 -16.33 16.07
CA ALA A 52 -10.22 -17.39 15.46
C ALA A 52 -9.11 -17.89 16.38
N PHE A 53 -8.38 -16.98 17.03
CA PHE A 53 -7.35 -17.32 18.01
C PHE A 53 -7.94 -18.09 19.21
N LEU A 54 -8.96 -17.52 19.86
CA LEU A 54 -9.61 -18.14 21.01
C LEU A 54 -10.18 -19.52 20.68
N GLY A 55 -10.86 -19.65 19.52
CA GLY A 55 -11.42 -20.92 19.06
C GLY A 55 -10.35 -21.97 18.85
N PHE A 56 -9.26 -21.63 18.16
CA PHE A 56 -8.15 -22.56 17.94
C PHE A 56 -7.48 -22.98 19.26
N SER A 57 -7.23 -22.04 20.17
CA SER A 57 -6.66 -22.36 21.49
C SER A 57 -7.54 -23.30 22.29
N VAL A 58 -8.86 -23.07 22.33
CA VAL A 58 -9.81 -23.96 23.00
C VAL A 58 -9.80 -25.35 22.39
N VAL A 59 -9.75 -25.46 21.06
CA VAL A 59 -9.66 -26.75 20.36
C VAL A 59 -8.40 -27.50 20.79
N VAL A 60 -7.23 -26.87 20.74
CA VAL A 60 -5.97 -27.53 21.15
C VAL A 60 -6.01 -27.98 22.61
N VAL A 61 -6.46 -27.11 23.52
CA VAL A 61 -6.58 -27.43 24.95
C VAL A 61 -7.55 -28.60 25.15
N ALA A 62 -8.70 -28.59 24.48
CA ALA A 62 -9.67 -29.67 24.56
C ALA A 62 -9.05 -30.99 24.10
N LEU A 63 -8.39 -31.02 22.94
CA LEU A 63 -7.72 -32.21 22.41
C LEU A 63 -6.68 -32.77 23.39
N LEU A 64 -5.83 -31.91 23.96
CA LEU A 64 -4.81 -32.34 24.93
C LEU A 64 -5.40 -32.77 26.27
N SER A 65 -6.57 -32.24 26.66
CA SER A 65 -7.25 -32.61 27.91
C SER A 65 -7.87 -34.01 27.88
N PHE A 66 -7.95 -34.65 26.71
CA PHE A 66 -8.35 -36.05 26.57
C PHE A 66 -7.17 -37.03 26.69
N ILE A 67 -5.96 -36.53 26.89
CA ILE A 67 -4.79 -37.36 27.22
C ILE A 67 -4.73 -37.51 28.74
N PRO A 68 -4.94 -38.71 29.28
CA PRO A 68 -4.88 -38.96 30.72
C PRO A 68 -3.47 -38.86 31.30
#